data_AF-A0A7Y4A2H0-F1
#
_entry.id   AF-A0A7Y4A2H0-F1
#
_cell.length_a   1.000
_cell.length_b   1.000
_cell.length_c   1.000
_cell.angle_alpha   90.00
_cell.angle_beta   90.00
_cell.angle_gamma   90.00
#
_symmetry.space_group_name_H-M   'P 1'
#
loop_
_entity.id
_entity.type
_entity.pdbx_description
1 polymer ?
#
loop_
_entity_poly.entity_id
_entity_poly.type
_entity_poly.pdbx_seq_one_letter_code
_entity_poly.pdbx_strand_id
1 'polypeptide(L)'
;MNNNMPSKVWLLIDSLAFGGIDAYVIELAKGLKQHNVDVEVLLVKRYAALSPIVEKLEGNKIKFSYLSSTNSFPLLTLLKRINHRGGDIIHAHGYKSSLLAKCARIFTGITQVSTYHAGEVPKGKVKLYDLIDRYTAFFSSVSLSVSEQVSSRIPAKTHKINNFIHDSQVRPNQGNQIAFVGRLSYEKAPDRFIQCAECCSKLDFHIYGSGPMETEIIQSVPNNITLHGHQTDMDKVWEKVFVLVICSRFEGMPMAALEAMAKGCIVIAYDVGDLPKLISNGKNGFIVNNLKSLVDTLQNVTQLSENEKQAIQKEATDTIQQGFSTSSVIPKILNIYFGSDVQSDSQFDKNPSSE
;
A
#
# COMPACT_ATOMS: atom_id res chain seq x y z
N MET A 1 26.51 -12.91 24.09
CA MET A 1 25.64 -11.73 24.24
C MET A 1 26.30 -10.59 23.49
N ASN A 2 25.90 -10.33 22.23
CA ASN A 2 26.45 -9.21 21.45
C ASN A 2 25.60 -7.96 21.70
N ASN A 3 26.16 -7.02 22.47
CA ASN A 3 25.63 -5.68 22.73
C ASN A 3 25.86 -4.75 21.53
N ASN A 4 25.15 -4.97 20.41
CA ASN A 4 25.00 -3.96 19.36
C ASN A 4 23.53 -3.50 19.31
N MET A 5 23.21 -2.40 19.99
CA MET A 5 22.00 -1.62 19.75
C MET A 5 22.45 -0.18 19.40
N PRO A 6 21.83 0.51 18.43
CA PRO A 6 20.46 0.29 17.95
C PRO A 6 20.39 -0.27 16.52
N SER A 7 19.38 -1.10 16.23
CA SER A 7 18.93 -1.37 14.86
C SER A 7 17.73 -0.50 14.55
N LYS A 8 17.98 0.78 14.26
CA LYS A 8 16.91 1.71 13.91
C LYS A 8 16.49 1.48 12.46
N VAL A 9 15.19 1.47 12.21
CA VAL A 9 14.64 1.38 10.85
C VAL A 9 14.12 2.75 10.44
N TRP A 10 14.73 3.32 9.41
CA TRP A 10 14.24 4.52 8.74
C TRP A 10 13.37 4.16 7.56
N LEU A 11 12.09 4.54 7.61
CA LEU A 11 11.18 4.42 6.46
C LEU A 11 11.24 5.72 5.66
N LEU A 12 11.90 5.70 4.51
CA LEU A 12 12.16 6.88 3.69
C LEU A 12 11.10 7.02 2.59
N ILE A 13 10.36 8.13 2.60
CA ILE A 13 9.27 8.41 1.64
C ILE A 13 9.25 9.88 1.21
N ASP A 14 8.97 10.14 -0.07
CA ASP A 14 8.62 11.47 -0.55
C ASP A 14 7.11 11.54 -0.75
N SER A 15 6.41 12.32 0.09
CA SER A 15 4.94 12.35 0.14
C SER A 15 4.42 13.78 0.17
N LEU A 16 3.70 14.15 -0.90
CA LEU A 16 2.94 15.39 -1.00
C LEU A 16 1.43 15.15 -0.86
N ALA A 17 0.93 14.08 -1.44
CA ALA A 17 -0.47 13.66 -1.37
C ALA A 17 -0.53 12.25 -0.77
N PHE A 18 -1.64 11.93 -0.11
CA PHE A 18 -1.81 10.62 0.50
C PHE A 18 -2.35 9.60 -0.51
N GLY A 19 -1.71 8.45 -0.58
CA GLY A 19 -2.13 7.31 -1.39
C GLY A 19 -1.70 5.97 -0.80
N GLY A 20 -1.71 4.92 -1.63
CA GLY A 20 -1.43 3.55 -1.19
C GLY A 20 -0.03 3.35 -0.60
N ILE A 21 0.99 4.05 -1.10
CA ILE A 21 2.35 3.97 -0.55
C ILE A 21 2.41 4.57 0.85
N ASP A 22 1.73 5.71 1.06
CA ASP A 22 1.65 6.36 2.37
C ASP A 22 0.92 5.48 3.38
N ALA A 23 -0.23 4.91 2.99
CA ALA A 23 -0.96 3.95 3.80
C ALA A 23 -0.07 2.76 4.17
N TYR A 24 0.61 2.15 3.20
CA TYR A 24 1.54 1.05 3.43
C TYR A 24 2.67 1.42 4.43
N VAL A 25 3.27 2.61 4.30
CA VAL A 25 4.33 3.06 5.21
C VAL A 25 3.82 3.27 6.63
N ILE A 26 2.60 3.78 6.80
CA ILE A 26 1.95 3.90 8.12
C ILE A 26 1.73 2.51 8.73
N GLU A 27 1.20 1.57 7.97
CA GLU A 27 0.95 0.19 8.45
C GLU A 27 2.25 -0.54 8.77
N LEU A 28 3.29 -0.36 7.95
CA LEU A 28 4.63 -0.87 8.23
C LEU A 28 5.21 -0.27 9.52
N ALA A 29 5.12 1.04 9.71
CA ALA A 29 5.61 1.70 10.92
C ALA A 29 4.87 1.22 12.18
N LYS A 30 3.55 1.07 12.13
CA LYS A 30 2.75 0.50 13.23
C LYS A 30 3.20 -0.92 13.55
N GLY A 31 3.32 -1.77 12.54
CA GLY A 31 3.73 -3.16 12.69
C GLY A 31 5.13 -3.30 13.28
N LEU A 32 6.11 -2.55 12.77
CA LEU A 32 7.48 -2.53 13.32
C LEU A 32 7.49 -2.09 14.80
N LYS A 33 6.72 -1.06 15.14
CA LYS A 33 6.59 -0.58 16.53
C LYS A 33 5.95 -1.62 17.46
N GLN A 34 4.93 -2.36 16.99
CA GLN A 34 4.32 -3.46 17.75
C GLN A 34 5.32 -4.58 18.05
N HIS A 35 6.30 -4.78 17.17
CA HIS A 35 7.42 -5.71 17.36
C HIS A 35 8.64 -5.08 18.07
N ASN A 36 8.47 -3.94 18.75
CA ASN A 36 9.52 -3.23 19.50
C ASN A 36 10.74 -2.79 18.67
N VAL A 37 10.57 -2.55 17.36
CA VAL A 37 11.61 -1.95 16.51
C VAL A 37 11.57 -0.43 16.63
N ASP A 38 12.73 0.20 16.85
CA ASP A 38 12.85 1.66 16.80
C ASP A 38 12.69 2.13 15.35
N VAL A 39 11.53 2.70 15.04
CA VAL A 39 11.15 3.13 13.70
C VAL A 39 10.94 4.64 13.64
N GLU A 40 11.49 5.26 12.60
CA GLU A 40 11.26 6.67 12.28
C GLU A 40 10.99 6.83 10.78
N VAL A 41 9.93 7.58 10.45
CA VAL A 41 9.60 7.91 9.06
C VAL A 41 10.37 9.17 8.65
N LEU A 42 11.22 9.04 7.63
CA LEU A 42 11.98 10.14 7.06
C LEU A 42 11.27 10.66 5.81
N LEU A 43 10.78 11.90 5.89
CA LEU A 43 10.18 12.60 4.78
C LEU A 43 11.28 13.30 3.97
N VAL A 44 11.38 12.99 2.67
CA VAL A 44 12.44 13.55 1.81
C VAL A 44 12.43 15.07 1.80
N LYS A 45 11.23 15.68 1.70
CA LYS A 45 11.06 17.12 1.58
C LYS A 45 9.88 17.60 2.40
N ARG A 46 10.04 18.75 3.05
CA ARG A 46 8.90 19.54 3.57
C ARG A 46 8.31 20.39 2.45
N TYR A 47 7.06 20.13 2.10
CA TYR A 47 6.31 20.91 1.13
C TYR A 47 5.65 22.14 1.78
N ALA A 48 5.27 23.12 0.97
CA ALA A 48 4.57 24.31 1.45
C ALA A 48 3.17 23.96 1.97
N ALA A 49 2.45 23.10 1.25
CA ALA A 49 1.25 22.45 1.75
C ALA A 49 1.61 21.38 2.78
N LEU A 50 0.81 21.29 3.85
CA LEU A 50 0.94 20.22 4.83
C LEU A 50 0.63 18.88 4.16
N SER A 51 1.56 17.93 4.25
CA SER A 51 1.35 16.59 3.68
C SER A 51 0.43 15.79 4.61
N PRO A 52 -0.68 15.18 4.12
CA PRO A 52 -1.62 14.48 4.99
C PRO A 52 -1.03 13.27 5.73
N ILE A 53 0.10 12.71 5.24
CA ILE A 53 0.82 11.65 5.96
C ILE A 53 1.29 12.14 7.34
N VAL A 54 1.61 13.43 7.49
CA VAL A 54 2.10 14.01 8.76
C VAL A 54 1.05 13.89 9.85
N GLU A 55 -0.19 14.28 9.55
CA GLU A 55 -1.32 14.16 10.49
C GLU A 55 -1.54 12.70 10.90
N LYS A 56 -1.39 11.76 9.95
CA LYS A 56 -1.48 10.32 10.22
C LYS A 56 -0.32 9.81 11.09
N LEU A 57 0.90 10.28 10.87
CA LEU A 57 2.06 9.92 11.69
C LEU A 57 1.89 10.41 13.13
N GLU A 58 1.45 11.66 13.30
CA GLU A 58 1.16 12.27 14.60
C GLU A 58 0.03 11.53 15.33
N GLY A 59 -1.10 11.28 14.66
CA GLY A 59 -2.24 10.57 15.23
C GLY A 59 -1.91 9.14 15.70
N ASN A 60 -0.95 8.48 15.05
CA ASN A 60 -0.48 7.15 15.42
C ASN A 60 0.76 7.16 16.36
N LYS A 61 1.21 8.34 16.80
CA LYS A 61 2.41 8.51 17.64
C LYS A 61 3.64 7.84 17.01
N ILE A 62 3.81 7.99 15.70
CA ILE A 62 4.95 7.50 14.94
C ILE A 62 5.97 8.64 14.82
N LYS A 63 7.23 8.36 15.16
CA LYS A 63 8.30 9.36 15.03
C LYS A 63 8.54 9.66 13.57
N PHE A 64 8.67 10.94 13.22
CA PHE A 64 9.03 11.36 11.88
C PHE A 64 9.88 12.61 11.87
N SER A 65 10.60 12.83 10.77
CA SER A 65 11.33 14.07 10.54
C SER A 65 11.62 14.30 9.05
N TYR A 66 12.09 15.49 8.71
CA TYR A 66 12.38 15.88 7.33
C TYR A 66 13.89 15.82 7.04
N LEU A 67 14.26 15.35 5.85
CA LEU A 67 15.63 15.44 5.35
C LEU A 67 15.95 16.80 4.72
N SER A 68 14.94 17.47 4.14
CA SER A 68 15.13 18.78 3.54
C SER A 68 14.01 19.77 3.88
N SER A 69 14.41 20.93 4.41
CA SER A 69 13.68 22.20 4.33
C SER A 69 14.23 23.03 3.16
N THR A 70 13.47 24.03 2.71
CA THR A 70 13.54 24.79 1.42
C THR A 70 14.89 25.03 0.72
N ASN A 71 16.06 24.88 1.37
CA ASN A 71 17.41 25.04 0.80
C ASN A 71 18.44 23.95 1.18
N SER A 72 18.01 22.73 1.58
CA SER A 72 18.95 21.66 2.02
C SER A 72 19.01 20.48 1.04
N PHE A 73 20.20 19.91 0.85
CA PHE A 73 20.42 18.73 0.01
C PHE A 73 20.03 17.46 0.78
N PRO A 74 18.93 16.75 0.41
CA PRO A 74 18.41 15.62 1.19
C PRO A 74 19.46 14.53 1.44
N LEU A 75 20.34 14.28 0.46
CA LEU A 75 21.40 13.28 0.58
C LEU A 75 22.42 13.65 1.65
N LEU A 76 22.89 14.91 1.70
CA LEU A 76 23.84 15.34 2.71
C LEU A 76 23.25 15.24 4.12
N THR A 77 21.97 15.62 4.28
CA THR A 77 21.27 15.46 5.57
C THR A 77 21.14 13.98 5.96
N LEU A 78 20.80 13.11 4.99
CA LEU A 78 20.70 11.67 5.22
C LEU A 78 22.04 11.07 5.63
N LEU A 79 23.11 11.38 4.90
CA LEU A 79 24.47 10.91 5.19
C LEU A 79 24.94 11.32 6.59
N LYS A 80 24.63 12.55 7.03
CA LYS A 80 24.96 13.05 8.38
C LYS A 80 24.20 12.33 9.50
N ARG A 81 23.05 11.72 9.20
CA ARG A 81 22.22 11.00 10.18
C ARG A 81 22.59 9.54 10.32
N ILE A 82 23.13 8.94 9.26
CA ILE A 82 23.56 7.54 9.26
C ILE A 82 24.66 7.36 10.31
N ASN A 83 24.43 6.44 11.25
CA ASN A 83 25.41 6.09 12.26
C ASN A 83 26.37 5.02 11.70
N HIS A 84 27.67 5.30 11.72
CA HIS A 84 28.70 4.37 11.25
C HIS A 84 28.96 3.20 12.23
N ARG A 85 28.29 3.16 13.39
CA ARG A 85 28.41 2.06 14.36
C ARG A 85 27.70 0.76 13.93
N GLY A 86 26.99 0.78 12.80
CA GLY A 86 26.35 -0.39 12.19
C GLY A 86 24.97 -0.74 12.80
N GLY A 87 24.13 -1.45 12.02
CA GLY A 87 22.83 -1.96 12.46
C GLY A 87 21.61 -1.16 11.99
N ASP A 88 21.77 0.10 11.57
CA ASP A 88 20.67 0.89 11.02
C ASP A 88 20.25 0.41 9.62
N ILE A 89 18.95 0.51 9.33
CA ILE A 89 18.36 0.13 8.03
C ILE A 89 17.63 1.33 7.44
N ILE A 90 17.85 1.58 6.14
CA ILE A 90 16.99 2.48 5.36
C ILE A 90 16.09 1.64 4.48
N HIS A 91 14.79 1.70 4.72
CA HIS A 91 13.78 1.14 3.83
C HIS A 91 13.10 2.26 3.05
N ALA A 92 13.35 2.32 1.75
CA ALA A 92 12.83 3.34 0.85
C ALA A 92 11.55 2.90 0.12
N HIS A 93 10.63 3.85 -0.02
CA HIS A 93 9.34 3.66 -0.69
C HIS A 93 9.15 4.70 -1.80
N GLY A 94 9.00 4.23 -3.03
CA GLY A 94 8.89 5.07 -4.23
C GLY A 94 10.23 5.50 -4.81
N TYR A 95 10.22 5.87 -6.09
CA TYR A 95 11.45 6.01 -6.90
C TYR A 95 12.43 7.06 -6.37
N LYS A 96 11.95 8.22 -5.91
CA LYS A 96 12.84 9.29 -5.39
C LYS A 96 13.57 8.85 -4.13
N SER A 97 12.84 8.26 -3.18
CA SER A 97 13.39 7.74 -1.94
C SER A 97 14.35 6.59 -2.20
N SER A 98 13.99 5.69 -3.12
CA SER A 98 14.82 4.53 -3.49
C SER A 98 16.16 4.97 -4.08
N LEU A 99 16.15 5.90 -5.04
CA LEU A 99 17.38 6.47 -5.60
C LEU A 99 18.23 7.19 -4.54
N LEU A 100 17.59 7.98 -3.66
CA LEU A 100 18.29 8.67 -2.57
C LEU A 100 18.95 7.69 -1.59
N ALA A 101 18.25 6.62 -1.22
CA ALA A 101 18.75 5.59 -0.32
C ALA A 101 19.88 4.77 -0.95
N LYS A 102 19.77 4.41 -2.23
CA LYS A 102 20.84 3.73 -3.00
C LYS A 102 22.11 4.56 -3.01
N CYS A 103 22.01 5.87 -3.26
CA CYS A 103 23.15 6.78 -3.15
C CYS A 103 23.75 6.75 -1.74
N ALA A 104 22.92 6.84 -0.69
CA ALA A 104 23.40 6.78 0.69
C ALA A 104 24.14 5.46 1.00
N ARG A 105 23.65 4.33 0.48
CA ARG A 105 24.32 3.02 0.56
C ARG A 105 25.68 3.02 -0.11
N ILE A 106 25.81 3.56 -1.32
CA ILE A 106 27.11 3.62 -2.03
C ILE A 106 28.16 4.36 -1.18
N PHE A 107 27.77 5.40 -0.44
CA PHE A 107 28.71 6.18 0.38
C PHE A 107 28.95 5.63 1.80
N THR A 108 28.06 4.81 2.34
CA THR A 108 28.09 4.42 3.77
C THR A 108 28.10 2.93 4.04
N GLY A 109 27.76 2.10 3.04
CA GLY A 109 27.56 0.67 3.22
C GLY A 109 26.30 0.28 4.00
N ILE A 110 25.42 1.25 4.36
CA ILE A 110 24.20 0.96 5.13
C ILE A 110 23.32 -0.10 4.45
N THR A 111 22.65 -0.92 5.25
CA THR A 111 21.62 -1.85 4.77
C THR A 111 20.46 -1.04 4.20
N GLN A 112 20.24 -1.19 2.89
CA GLN A 112 19.25 -0.43 2.15
C GLN A 112 18.26 -1.37 1.48
N VAL A 113 16.99 -1.22 1.84
CA VAL A 113 15.86 -1.97 1.28
C VAL A 113 15.02 -1.03 0.43
N SER A 114 14.57 -1.48 -0.74
CA SER A 114 13.61 -0.74 -1.57
C SER A 114 12.35 -1.58 -1.78
N THR A 115 11.17 -1.05 -1.46
CA THR A 115 9.90 -1.66 -1.91
C THR A 115 9.37 -0.94 -3.14
N TYR A 116 9.12 -1.71 -4.19
CA TYR A 116 8.50 -1.25 -5.43
C TYR A 116 6.98 -1.48 -5.35
N HIS A 117 6.21 -0.38 -5.46
CA HIS A 117 4.75 -0.37 -5.31
C HIS A 117 3.99 -0.24 -6.64
N ALA A 118 4.59 0.42 -7.63
CA ALA A 118 3.88 0.88 -8.83
C ALA A 118 3.68 -0.23 -9.88
N GLY A 119 2.45 -0.73 -9.99
CA GLY A 119 1.97 -1.51 -11.14
C GLY A 119 1.60 -0.64 -12.35
N GLU A 120 1.31 0.64 -12.13
CA GLU A 120 1.04 1.61 -13.19
C GLU A 120 2.31 2.01 -13.93
N VAL A 121 2.16 2.39 -15.21
CA VAL A 121 3.28 2.91 -16.02
C VAL A 121 3.25 4.44 -15.93
N PRO A 122 4.18 5.07 -15.18
CA PRO A 122 4.22 6.52 -15.09
C PRO A 122 4.44 7.18 -16.47
N LYS A 123 3.96 8.42 -16.62
CA LYS A 123 4.12 9.22 -17.85
C LYS A 123 5.17 10.33 -17.66
N GLY A 124 5.70 10.84 -18.77
CA GLY A 124 6.64 11.97 -18.77
C GLY A 124 7.94 11.70 -18.00
N LYS A 125 8.45 12.73 -17.30
CA LYS A 125 9.72 12.65 -16.55
C LYS A 125 9.70 11.58 -15.44
N VAL A 126 8.53 11.32 -14.85
CA VAL A 126 8.38 10.29 -13.80
C VAL A 126 8.72 8.91 -14.36
N LYS A 127 8.39 8.64 -15.63
CA LYS A 127 8.75 7.39 -16.31
C LYS A 127 10.25 7.15 -16.35
N LEU A 128 11.02 8.19 -16.66
CA LEU A 128 12.48 8.10 -16.70
C LEU A 128 13.04 7.79 -15.31
N TYR A 129 12.59 8.48 -14.27
CA TYR A 129 13.06 8.23 -12.91
C TYR A 129 12.67 6.84 -12.39
N ASP A 130 11.45 6.36 -12.68
CA ASP A 130 11.00 5.00 -12.36
C ASP A 130 11.84 3.96 -13.10
N LEU A 131 12.17 4.19 -14.38
CA LEU A 131 13.06 3.32 -15.15
C LEU A 131 14.46 3.26 -14.51
N ILE A 132 15.05 4.41 -14.19
CA ILE A 132 16.36 4.47 -13.54
C ILE A 132 16.31 3.71 -12.21
N ASP A 133 15.27 3.90 -11.41
CA ASP A 133 15.11 3.19 -10.14
C ASP A 133 15.06 1.67 -10.33
N ARG A 134 14.22 1.16 -11.24
CA ARG A 134 14.13 -0.28 -11.52
C ARG A 134 15.45 -0.86 -12.01
N TYR A 135 16.11 -0.20 -12.96
CA TYR A 135 17.36 -0.70 -13.55
C TYR A 135 18.55 -0.57 -12.59
N THR A 136 18.45 0.23 -11.54
CA THR A 136 19.45 0.33 -10.46
C THR A 136 19.09 -0.54 -9.25
N ALA A 137 18.11 -1.44 -9.35
CA ALA A 137 17.68 -2.29 -8.24
C ALA A 137 18.81 -3.17 -7.67
N PHE A 138 19.80 -3.53 -8.49
CA PHE A 138 20.97 -4.29 -8.06
C PHE A 138 21.89 -3.53 -7.08
N PHE A 139 21.75 -2.21 -6.94
CA PHE A 139 22.47 -1.45 -5.92
C PHE A 139 21.83 -1.56 -4.53
N SER A 140 20.58 -1.99 -4.42
CA SER A 140 19.93 -2.20 -3.12
C SER A 140 20.48 -3.44 -2.43
N SER A 141 20.54 -3.45 -1.09
CA SER A 141 20.80 -4.69 -0.34
C SER A 141 19.72 -5.71 -0.62
N VAL A 142 18.46 -5.23 -0.59
CA VAL A 142 17.28 -6.05 -0.81
C VAL A 142 16.27 -5.26 -1.62
N SER A 143 15.69 -5.90 -2.63
CA SER A 143 14.54 -5.37 -3.38
C SER A 143 13.29 -6.16 -3.01
N LEU A 144 12.24 -5.45 -2.58
CA LEU A 144 10.92 -6.01 -2.29
C LEU A 144 9.92 -5.61 -3.37
N SER A 145 9.00 -6.50 -3.71
CA SER A 145 7.92 -6.23 -4.67
C SER A 145 6.56 -6.57 -4.06
N VAL A 146 5.57 -5.72 -4.29
CA VAL A 146 4.22 -5.93 -3.74
C VAL A 146 3.36 -6.90 -4.57
N SER A 147 3.80 -7.21 -5.79
CA SER A 147 3.11 -8.11 -6.71
C SER A 147 4.06 -8.75 -7.73
N GLU A 148 3.61 -9.84 -8.36
CA GLU A 148 4.36 -10.47 -9.47
C GLU A 148 4.52 -9.53 -10.67
N GLN A 149 3.49 -8.73 -10.95
CA GLN A 149 3.51 -7.79 -12.06
C GLN A 149 4.56 -6.68 -11.84
N VAL A 150 4.78 -6.27 -10.59
CA VAL A 150 5.85 -5.33 -10.25
C VAL A 150 7.21 -6.02 -10.32
N SER A 151 7.32 -7.23 -9.75
CA SER A 151 8.53 -8.06 -9.77
C SER A 151 9.07 -8.27 -11.20
N SER A 152 8.21 -8.66 -12.14
CA SER A 152 8.59 -8.98 -13.52
C SER A 152 9.17 -7.80 -14.32
N ARG A 153 8.99 -6.57 -13.83
CA ARG A 153 9.52 -5.34 -14.44
C ARG A 153 10.84 -4.88 -13.81
N ILE A 154 11.35 -5.59 -12.81
CA ILE A 154 12.58 -5.24 -12.10
C ILE A 154 13.67 -6.21 -12.56
N PRO A 155 14.75 -5.73 -13.20
CA PRO A 155 15.84 -6.57 -13.70
C PRO A 155 16.80 -6.99 -12.57
N ALA A 156 16.27 -7.44 -11.43
CA ALA A 156 17.02 -7.93 -10.28
C ALA A 156 16.15 -8.91 -9.48
N LYS A 157 16.78 -9.74 -8.64
CA LYS A 157 16.05 -10.61 -7.70
C LYS A 157 15.23 -9.75 -6.75
N THR A 158 13.94 -10.07 -6.60
CA THR A 158 13.07 -9.42 -5.61
C THR A 158 12.41 -10.43 -4.69
N HIS A 159 12.14 -10.02 -3.45
CA HIS A 159 11.33 -10.78 -2.52
C HIS A 159 9.92 -10.20 -2.52
N LYS A 160 8.94 -11.05 -2.84
CA LYS A 160 7.55 -10.63 -2.84
C LYS A 160 7.03 -10.51 -1.41
N ILE A 161 6.41 -9.38 -1.10
CA ILE A 161 5.75 -9.10 0.17
C ILE A 161 4.36 -8.56 -0.15
N ASN A 162 3.31 -9.23 0.35
CA ASN A 162 1.95 -8.76 0.15
C ASN A 162 1.77 -7.37 0.80
N ASN A 163 0.90 -6.54 0.22
CA ASN A 163 0.34 -5.42 0.95
C ASN A 163 -0.38 -5.92 2.21
N PHE A 164 -0.39 -5.12 3.26
CA PHE A 164 -0.99 -5.51 4.53
C PHE A 164 -1.54 -4.31 5.27
N ILE A 165 -2.43 -4.57 6.21
CA ILE A 165 -3.02 -3.60 7.11
C ILE A 165 -2.86 -4.06 8.56
N HIS A 166 -3.04 -3.16 9.51
CA HIS A 166 -3.05 -3.50 10.93
C HIS A 166 -4.11 -4.55 11.24
N ASP A 167 -3.81 -5.40 12.22
CA ASP A 167 -4.77 -6.32 12.78
C ASP A 167 -5.99 -5.55 13.32
N SER A 168 -7.17 -6.00 12.91
CA SER A 168 -8.44 -5.45 13.36
C SER A 168 -9.28 -6.54 14.01
N GLN A 169 -10.13 -6.15 14.97
CA GLN A 169 -11.07 -7.09 15.54
C GLN A 169 -12.13 -7.43 14.51
N VAL A 170 -12.34 -8.73 14.29
CA VAL A 170 -13.45 -9.22 13.47
C VAL A 170 -14.75 -8.78 14.13
N ARG A 171 -15.50 -7.94 13.40
CA ARG A 171 -16.84 -7.50 13.81
C ARG A 171 -17.76 -7.62 12.60
N PRO A 172 -18.99 -8.12 12.79
CA PRO A 172 -19.99 -8.08 11.73
C PRO A 172 -20.21 -6.63 11.28
N ASN A 173 -20.04 -6.35 10.00
CA ASN A 173 -20.31 -5.03 9.46
C ASN A 173 -21.82 -4.84 9.32
N GLN A 174 -22.34 -3.77 9.93
CA GLN A 174 -23.76 -3.40 9.93
C GLN A 174 -24.03 -2.20 9.00
N GLY A 175 -23.03 -1.76 8.25
CA GLY A 175 -23.17 -0.77 7.20
C GLY A 175 -24.21 -1.20 6.17
N ASN A 176 -24.72 -0.24 5.41
CA ASN A 176 -25.73 -0.46 4.38
C ASN A 176 -25.35 0.16 3.03
N GLN A 177 -24.22 0.86 2.95
CA GLN A 177 -23.83 1.61 1.76
C GLN A 177 -23.15 0.73 0.71
N ILE A 178 -23.48 0.95 -0.56
CA ILE A 178 -22.72 0.43 -1.70
C ILE A 178 -21.77 1.54 -2.14
N ALA A 179 -20.48 1.30 -2.02
CA ALA A 179 -19.49 2.36 -2.13
C ALA A 179 -18.41 2.10 -3.17
N PHE A 180 -17.97 3.18 -3.80
CA PHE A 180 -16.67 3.31 -4.44
C PHE A 180 -15.74 4.08 -3.51
N VAL A 181 -14.52 3.58 -3.32
CA VAL A 181 -13.50 4.25 -2.51
C VAL A 181 -12.20 4.31 -3.30
N GLY A 182 -11.73 5.51 -3.62
CA GLY A 182 -10.47 5.69 -4.32
C GLY A 182 -10.34 7.04 -5.01
N ARG A 183 -9.19 7.24 -5.66
CA ARG A 183 -8.96 8.44 -6.48
C ARG A 183 -9.94 8.47 -7.66
N LEU A 184 -10.54 9.63 -7.93
CA LEU A 184 -11.42 9.82 -9.08
C LEU A 184 -10.59 10.01 -10.34
N SER A 185 -10.13 8.89 -10.90
CA SER A 185 -9.21 8.86 -12.04
C SER A 185 -9.50 7.69 -12.97
N TYR A 186 -9.00 7.78 -14.21
CA TYR A 186 -9.27 6.80 -15.26
C TYR A 186 -8.89 5.37 -14.83
N GLU A 187 -7.75 5.22 -14.16
CA GLU A 187 -7.27 3.93 -13.68
C GLU A 187 -8.20 3.29 -12.64
N LYS A 188 -8.85 4.08 -11.78
CA LYS A 188 -9.79 3.59 -10.77
C LYS A 188 -11.21 3.41 -11.29
N ALA A 189 -11.52 4.02 -12.42
CA ALA A 189 -12.76 3.84 -13.17
C ALA A 189 -14.06 4.16 -12.41
N PRO A 190 -14.18 5.36 -11.81
CA PRO A 190 -15.45 5.78 -11.20
C PRO A 190 -16.60 5.82 -12.21
N ASP A 191 -16.31 6.00 -13.51
CA ASP A 191 -17.29 5.96 -14.60
C ASP A 191 -18.03 4.61 -14.69
N ARG A 192 -17.33 3.48 -14.51
CA ARG A 192 -17.96 2.15 -14.48
C ARG A 192 -18.86 1.95 -13.25
N PHE A 193 -18.50 2.56 -12.13
CA PHE A 193 -19.32 2.54 -10.92
C PHE A 193 -20.61 3.35 -11.12
N ILE A 194 -20.51 4.52 -11.76
CA ILE A 194 -21.67 5.35 -12.12
C ILE A 194 -22.61 4.60 -13.07
N GLN A 195 -22.09 3.94 -14.11
CA GLN A 195 -22.90 3.10 -15.02
C GLN A 195 -23.64 1.97 -14.29
N CYS A 196 -23.01 1.37 -13.27
CA CYS A 196 -23.67 0.38 -12.43
C CYS A 196 -24.82 0.98 -11.62
N ALA A 197 -24.61 2.18 -11.05
CA ALA A 197 -25.62 2.89 -10.28
C ALA A 197 -26.84 3.27 -11.14
N GLU A 198 -26.63 3.69 -12.40
CA GLU A 198 -27.71 3.97 -13.36
C GLU A 198 -28.57 2.72 -13.65
N CYS A 199 -27.92 1.56 -13.76
CA CYS A 199 -28.60 0.27 -13.95
C CYS A 199 -29.34 -0.23 -12.69
N CYS A 200 -29.03 0.33 -11.53
CA CYS A 200 -29.56 -0.06 -10.22
C CYS A 200 -30.25 1.10 -9.51
N SER A 201 -31.13 1.82 -10.20
CA SER A 201 -31.76 3.08 -9.73
C SER A 201 -32.54 3.00 -8.41
N LYS A 202 -32.84 1.79 -7.91
CA LYS A 202 -33.49 1.56 -6.62
C LYS A 202 -32.52 1.44 -5.43
N LEU A 203 -31.22 1.39 -5.70
CA LEU A 203 -30.17 1.29 -4.69
C LEU A 203 -29.44 2.63 -4.56
N ASP A 204 -29.01 2.95 -3.35
CA ASP A 204 -28.21 4.13 -3.06
C ASP A 204 -26.71 3.81 -3.12
N PHE A 205 -25.96 4.68 -3.77
CA PHE A 205 -24.53 4.53 -4.01
C PHE A 205 -23.76 5.70 -3.43
N HIS A 206 -22.52 5.43 -3.01
CA HIS A 206 -21.67 6.42 -2.37
C HIS A 206 -20.28 6.43 -3.01
N ILE A 207 -19.76 7.62 -3.28
CA ILE A 207 -18.41 7.80 -3.82
C ILE A 207 -17.56 8.55 -2.79
N TYR A 208 -16.48 7.92 -2.37
CA TYR A 208 -15.48 8.47 -1.47
C TYR A 208 -14.15 8.67 -2.19
N GLY A 209 -13.66 9.90 -2.18
CA GLY A 209 -12.41 10.30 -2.82
C GLY A 209 -12.54 11.55 -3.65
N SER A 210 -11.40 11.99 -4.19
CA SER A 210 -11.26 13.14 -5.08
C SER A 210 -10.30 12.80 -6.21
N GLY A 211 -10.26 13.60 -7.27
CA GLY A 211 -9.30 13.36 -8.35
C GLY A 211 -9.59 14.09 -9.65
N PRO A 212 -8.77 13.84 -10.68
CA PRO A 212 -8.86 14.54 -11.97
C PRO A 212 -10.23 14.46 -12.67
N MET A 213 -11.03 13.43 -12.40
CA MET A 213 -12.37 13.25 -12.99
C MET A 213 -13.50 13.90 -12.17
N GLU A 214 -13.20 14.51 -11.02
CA GLU A 214 -14.23 14.99 -10.08
C GLU A 214 -15.18 16.03 -10.70
N THR A 215 -14.64 17.00 -11.45
CA THR A 215 -15.47 18.03 -12.10
C THR A 215 -16.46 17.46 -13.12
N GLU A 216 -16.04 16.46 -13.91
CA GLU A 216 -16.89 15.79 -14.89
C GLU A 216 -17.99 14.95 -14.20
N ILE A 217 -17.62 14.26 -13.12
CA ILE A 217 -18.56 13.44 -12.33
C ILE A 217 -19.63 14.31 -11.68
N ILE A 218 -19.26 15.43 -11.05
CA ILE A 218 -20.23 16.33 -10.39
C ILE A 218 -21.30 16.83 -11.37
N GLN A 219 -20.95 17.02 -12.64
CA GLN A 219 -21.88 17.53 -13.66
C GLN A 219 -22.87 16.48 -14.18
N SER A 220 -22.58 15.19 -14.01
CA SER A 220 -23.30 14.09 -14.64
C SER A 220 -23.75 13.01 -13.65
N VAL A 221 -23.59 13.26 -12.35
CA VAL A 221 -23.87 12.26 -11.30
C VAL A 221 -25.37 11.92 -11.23
N PRO A 222 -25.74 10.63 -11.29
CA PRO A 222 -27.12 10.18 -11.08
C PRO A 222 -27.66 10.54 -9.69
N ASN A 223 -28.99 10.70 -9.60
CA ASN A 223 -29.67 11.07 -8.35
C ASN A 223 -29.48 10.07 -7.19
N ASN A 224 -29.19 8.80 -7.50
CA ASN A 224 -28.96 7.75 -6.50
C ASN A 224 -27.48 7.64 -6.08
N ILE A 225 -26.63 8.61 -6.43
CA ILE A 225 -25.23 8.66 -5.99
C ILE A 225 -25.02 9.87 -5.08
N THR A 226 -24.44 9.63 -3.91
CA THR A 226 -23.92 10.68 -3.01
C THR A 226 -22.40 10.79 -3.12
N LEU A 227 -21.90 11.97 -3.44
CA LEU A 227 -20.47 12.29 -3.47
C LEU A 227 -20.02 12.81 -2.09
N HIS A 228 -19.02 12.17 -1.49
CA HIS A 228 -18.49 12.55 -0.17
C HIS A 228 -17.15 13.29 -0.23
N GLY A 229 -16.52 13.36 -1.40
CA GLY A 229 -15.20 13.95 -1.57
C GLY A 229 -14.11 13.17 -0.82
N HIS A 230 -12.95 13.81 -0.65
CA HIS A 230 -11.81 13.22 0.07
C HIS A 230 -12.13 12.98 1.55
N GLN A 231 -11.77 11.79 2.05
CA GLN A 231 -11.97 11.40 3.44
C GLN A 231 -10.64 11.26 4.17
N THR A 232 -10.55 11.82 5.37
CA THR A 232 -9.37 11.71 6.23
C THR A 232 -9.51 10.60 7.27
N ASP A 233 -10.71 10.12 7.56
CA ASP A 233 -11.00 9.08 8.56
C ASP A 233 -11.74 7.90 7.92
N MET A 234 -10.98 7.00 7.30
CA MET A 234 -11.53 5.85 6.58
C MET A 234 -12.14 4.79 7.50
N ASP A 235 -11.71 4.70 8.76
CA ASP A 235 -12.30 3.74 9.71
C ASP A 235 -13.80 4.00 9.89
N LYS A 236 -14.22 5.27 10.01
CA LYS A 236 -15.63 5.67 10.07
C LYS A 236 -16.37 5.48 8.76
N VAL A 237 -15.67 5.51 7.63
CA VAL A 237 -16.27 5.27 6.31
C VAL A 237 -16.58 3.78 6.19
N TRP A 238 -15.62 2.92 6.50
CA TRP A 238 -15.79 1.47 6.40
C TRP A 238 -16.91 0.92 7.29
N GLU A 239 -17.17 1.54 8.45
CA GLU A 239 -18.32 1.20 9.31
C GLU A 239 -19.70 1.44 8.64
N LYS A 240 -19.77 2.29 7.62
CA LYS A 240 -21.02 2.59 6.87
C LYS A 240 -21.16 1.73 5.62
N VAL A 241 -20.03 1.24 5.09
CA VAL A 241 -19.98 0.50 3.82
C VAL A 241 -20.37 -0.95 4.05
N PHE A 242 -21.43 -1.39 3.36
CA PHE A 242 -21.81 -2.78 3.24
C PHE A 242 -21.03 -3.47 2.12
N VAL A 243 -21.07 -2.88 0.93
CA VAL A 243 -20.41 -3.39 -0.29
C VAL A 243 -19.41 -2.38 -0.80
N LEU A 244 -18.15 -2.79 -0.93
CA LEU A 244 -17.16 -2.04 -1.71
C LEU A 244 -17.16 -2.58 -3.14
N VAL A 245 -17.30 -1.69 -4.12
CA VAL A 245 -17.17 -2.03 -5.54
C VAL A 245 -15.86 -1.48 -6.10
N ILE A 246 -14.99 -2.37 -6.57
CA ILE A 246 -13.71 -2.01 -7.20
C ILE A 246 -13.82 -2.19 -8.71
N CYS A 247 -14.05 -1.07 -9.40
CA CYS A 247 -14.25 -1.04 -10.86
C CYS A 247 -12.97 -0.89 -11.70
N SER A 248 -11.81 -0.89 -11.05
CA SER A 248 -10.55 -0.40 -11.60
C SER A 248 -10.16 -1.04 -12.93
N ARG A 249 -9.51 -0.25 -13.79
CA ARG A 249 -8.87 -0.71 -15.04
C ARG A 249 -7.48 -1.27 -14.78
N PHE A 250 -6.81 -0.77 -13.74
CA PHE A 250 -5.47 -1.20 -13.35
C PHE A 250 -5.39 -1.24 -11.82
N GLU A 251 -4.90 -2.36 -11.29
CA GLU A 251 -4.59 -2.54 -9.87
C GLU A 251 -3.33 -3.38 -9.69
N GLY A 252 -2.65 -3.17 -8.56
CA GLY A 252 -1.76 -4.16 -7.97
C GLY A 252 -2.56 -5.00 -6.98
N MET A 253 -2.22 -4.85 -5.70
CA MET A 253 -3.07 -5.26 -4.58
C MET A 253 -3.65 -3.99 -3.91
N PRO A 254 -4.94 -3.65 -4.11
CA PRO A 254 -5.49 -2.41 -3.57
C PRO A 254 -5.63 -2.46 -2.05
N MET A 255 -5.02 -1.48 -1.36
CA MET A 255 -5.19 -1.30 0.09
C MET A 255 -6.66 -1.16 0.49
N ALA A 256 -7.48 -0.49 -0.32
CA ALA A 256 -8.92 -0.33 -0.07
C ALA A 256 -9.66 -1.68 0.01
N ALA A 257 -9.26 -2.70 -0.77
CA ALA A 257 -9.85 -4.03 -0.66
C ALA A 257 -9.49 -4.68 0.67
N LEU A 258 -8.21 -4.60 1.07
CA LEU A 258 -7.74 -5.17 2.34
C LEU A 258 -8.44 -4.52 3.54
N GLU A 259 -8.51 -3.19 3.54
CA GLU A 259 -9.20 -2.40 4.57
C GLU A 259 -10.68 -2.76 4.65
N ALA A 260 -11.39 -2.80 3.52
CA ALA A 260 -12.80 -3.14 3.48
C ALA A 260 -13.06 -4.58 3.95
N MET A 261 -12.29 -5.56 3.47
CA MET A 261 -12.45 -6.96 3.88
C MET A 261 -12.19 -7.16 5.37
N ALA A 262 -11.19 -6.50 5.95
CA ALA A 262 -10.93 -6.56 7.38
C ALA A 262 -12.03 -5.92 8.24
N LYS A 263 -12.76 -4.95 7.68
CA LYS A 263 -13.93 -4.34 8.32
C LYS A 263 -15.21 -5.13 8.03
N GLY A 264 -15.13 -6.30 7.40
CA GLY A 264 -16.29 -7.13 7.07
C GLY A 264 -17.17 -6.54 5.96
N CYS A 265 -16.65 -5.65 5.11
CA CYS A 265 -17.35 -5.25 3.90
C CYS A 265 -17.32 -6.39 2.87
N ILE A 266 -18.41 -6.63 2.16
CA ILE A 266 -18.40 -7.51 1.00
C ILE A 266 -17.73 -6.76 -0.16
N VAL A 267 -16.68 -7.35 -0.76
CA VAL A 267 -16.01 -6.74 -1.91
C VAL A 267 -16.50 -7.38 -3.20
N ILE A 268 -16.96 -6.56 -4.15
CA ILE A 268 -17.21 -6.94 -5.55
C ILE A 268 -16.18 -6.22 -6.41
N ALA A 269 -15.36 -6.97 -7.13
CA ALA A 269 -14.22 -6.43 -7.84
C ALA A 269 -14.17 -6.91 -9.29
N TYR A 270 -13.71 -6.05 -10.20
CA TYR A 270 -13.33 -6.51 -11.53
C TYR A 270 -12.11 -7.45 -11.47
N ASP A 271 -12.03 -8.38 -12.42
CA ASP A 271 -10.86 -9.24 -12.63
C ASP A 271 -9.66 -8.41 -13.14
N VAL A 272 -8.89 -7.85 -12.20
CA VAL A 272 -7.73 -7.01 -12.49
C VAL A 272 -6.67 -7.13 -11.39
N GLY A 273 -5.39 -7.07 -11.80
CA GLY A 273 -4.28 -7.06 -10.85
C GLY A 273 -4.18 -8.36 -10.04
N ASP A 274 -3.95 -8.23 -8.73
CA ASP A 274 -3.91 -9.36 -7.80
C ASP A 274 -5.26 -9.60 -7.09
N LEU A 275 -6.34 -8.89 -7.44
CA LEU A 275 -7.66 -9.09 -6.84
C LEU A 275 -8.18 -10.54 -6.94
N PRO A 276 -8.02 -11.27 -8.08
CA PRO A 276 -8.40 -12.69 -8.15
C PRO A 276 -7.58 -13.63 -7.26
N LYS A 277 -6.43 -13.18 -6.76
CA LYS A 277 -5.62 -13.93 -5.78
C LYS A 277 -6.04 -13.65 -4.34
N LEU A 278 -6.67 -12.50 -4.09
CA LEU A 278 -7.23 -12.11 -2.80
C LEU A 278 -8.65 -12.67 -2.62
N ILE A 279 -9.46 -12.59 -3.67
CA ILE A 279 -10.90 -12.90 -3.62
C ILE A 279 -11.17 -14.29 -4.20
N SER A 280 -11.62 -15.18 -3.33
CA SER A 280 -12.25 -16.46 -3.70
C SER A 280 -13.74 -16.22 -3.96
N ASN A 281 -14.11 -16.19 -5.24
CA ASN A 281 -15.44 -15.83 -5.71
C ASN A 281 -16.57 -16.61 -5.01
N GLY A 282 -17.52 -15.88 -4.43
CA GLY A 282 -18.66 -16.42 -3.68
C GLY A 282 -18.34 -16.88 -2.25
N LYS A 283 -17.06 -16.87 -1.84
CA LYS A 283 -16.64 -17.26 -0.49
C LYS A 283 -16.30 -16.06 0.37
N ASN A 284 -15.39 -15.21 -0.07
CA ASN A 284 -14.90 -14.05 0.71
C ASN A 284 -15.10 -12.71 -0.03
N GLY A 285 -15.87 -12.73 -1.12
CA GLY A 285 -16.10 -11.61 -2.03
C GLY A 285 -16.48 -12.13 -3.42
N PHE A 286 -16.55 -11.23 -4.41
CA PHE A 286 -16.97 -11.58 -5.76
C PHE A 286 -16.06 -10.95 -6.82
N ILE A 287 -15.77 -11.73 -7.87
CA ILE A 287 -15.04 -11.27 -9.06
C ILE A 287 -16.00 -11.19 -10.24
N VAL A 288 -15.96 -10.07 -10.96
CA VAL A 288 -16.82 -9.77 -12.12
C VAL A 288 -15.95 -9.34 -13.31
N ASN A 289 -16.47 -9.48 -14.53
CA ASN A 289 -15.70 -9.23 -15.76
C ASN A 289 -16.25 -8.06 -16.60
N ASN A 290 -17.50 -7.67 -16.37
CA ASN A 290 -18.19 -6.64 -17.11
C ASN A 290 -19.37 -6.05 -16.31
N LEU A 291 -19.95 -4.97 -16.82
CA LEU A 291 -21.06 -4.26 -16.19
C LEU A 291 -22.26 -5.17 -15.90
N LYS A 292 -22.62 -6.06 -16.82
CA LYS A 292 -23.74 -6.99 -16.62
C LYS A 292 -23.48 -7.89 -15.41
N SER A 293 -22.31 -8.55 -15.36
CA SER A 293 -21.95 -9.41 -14.22
C SER A 293 -21.84 -8.62 -12.90
N LEU A 294 -21.43 -7.36 -12.94
CA LEU A 294 -21.43 -6.48 -11.76
C LEU A 294 -22.85 -6.23 -11.25
N VAL A 295 -23.77 -5.84 -12.13
CA VAL A 295 -25.17 -5.58 -11.78
C VAL A 295 -25.84 -6.83 -11.25
N ASP A 296 -25.71 -7.96 -11.94
CA ASP A 296 -26.29 -9.25 -11.53
C ASP A 296 -25.76 -9.68 -10.14
N THR A 297 -24.45 -9.56 -9.92
CA THR A 297 -23.82 -9.90 -8.63
C THR A 297 -24.29 -8.96 -7.53
N LEU A 298 -24.36 -7.65 -7.78
CA LEU A 298 -24.80 -6.68 -6.79
C LEU A 298 -26.26 -6.96 -6.37
N GLN A 299 -27.14 -7.23 -7.32
CA GLN A 299 -28.54 -7.60 -7.04
C GLN A 299 -28.61 -8.84 -6.16
N ASN A 300 -27.86 -9.90 -6.48
CA ASN A 300 -27.80 -11.12 -5.67
C ASN A 300 -27.27 -10.83 -4.25
N VAL A 301 -26.20 -10.04 -4.11
CA VAL A 301 -25.62 -9.69 -2.81
C VAL A 301 -26.61 -8.91 -1.95
N THR A 302 -27.41 -8.01 -2.52
CA THR A 302 -28.45 -7.29 -1.76
C THR A 302 -29.59 -8.19 -1.27
N GLN A 303 -29.75 -9.38 -1.84
CA GLN A 303 -30.80 -10.34 -1.50
C GLN A 303 -30.32 -11.47 -0.56
N LEU A 304 -29.03 -11.53 -0.24
CA LEU A 304 -28.49 -12.52 0.69
C LEU A 304 -29.17 -12.43 2.06
N SER A 305 -29.38 -13.58 2.69
CA SER A 305 -29.76 -13.65 4.10
C SER A 305 -28.63 -13.15 5.00
N GLU A 306 -28.95 -12.73 6.22
CA GLU A 306 -27.94 -12.30 7.19
C GLU A 306 -26.89 -13.38 7.49
N ASN A 307 -27.29 -14.66 7.49
CA ASN A 307 -26.37 -15.76 7.70
C ASN A 307 -25.37 -15.90 6.54
N GLU A 308 -25.83 -15.76 5.29
CA GLU A 308 -24.96 -15.81 4.11
C GLU A 308 -24.01 -14.61 4.08
N LYS A 309 -24.49 -13.42 4.40
CA LYS A 309 -23.65 -12.22 4.54
C LYS A 309 -22.56 -12.45 5.59
N GLN A 310 -22.93 -12.87 6.79
CA GLN A 310 -21.97 -13.11 7.88
C GLN A 310 -20.94 -14.17 7.53
N ALA A 311 -21.33 -15.24 6.81
CA ALA A 311 -20.40 -16.25 6.33
C ALA A 311 -19.34 -15.63 5.39
N ILE A 312 -19.76 -14.83 4.41
CA ILE A 312 -18.84 -14.16 3.48
C ILE A 312 -17.94 -13.16 4.20
N GLN A 313 -18.51 -12.35 5.09
CA GLN A 313 -17.76 -11.37 5.89
C GLN A 313 -16.71 -12.05 6.76
N LYS A 314 -17.05 -13.17 7.40
CA LYS A 314 -16.11 -13.95 8.21
C LYS A 314 -14.96 -14.46 7.35
N GLU A 315 -15.23 -15.12 6.23
CA GLU A 315 -14.19 -15.61 5.31
C GLU A 315 -13.29 -14.48 4.79
N ALA A 316 -13.86 -13.30 4.52
CA ALA A 316 -13.10 -12.11 4.14
C ALA A 316 -12.14 -11.65 5.25
N THR A 317 -12.64 -11.51 6.47
CA THR A 317 -11.80 -11.11 7.61
C THR A 317 -10.71 -12.14 7.93
N ASP A 318 -11.03 -13.43 7.89
CA ASP A 318 -10.06 -14.52 8.10
C ASP A 318 -8.97 -14.50 7.02
N THR A 319 -9.34 -14.27 5.76
CA THR A 319 -8.38 -14.13 4.65
C THR A 319 -7.36 -13.01 4.95
N ILE A 320 -7.84 -11.86 5.42
CA ILE A 320 -6.95 -10.74 5.75
C ILE A 320 -6.06 -11.07 6.95
N GLN A 321 -6.62 -11.64 8.02
CA GLN A 321 -5.87 -12.00 9.22
C GLN A 321 -4.72 -12.97 8.93
N GLN A 322 -4.93 -13.93 8.03
CA GLN A 322 -3.96 -14.98 7.72
C GLN A 322 -2.85 -14.54 6.74
N GLY A 323 -3.14 -13.64 5.81
CA GLY A 323 -2.23 -13.35 4.68
C GLY A 323 -1.88 -11.89 4.43
N PHE A 324 -2.63 -10.95 5.01
CA PHE A 324 -2.58 -9.51 4.69
C PHE A 324 -2.66 -8.62 5.94
N SER A 325 -2.34 -9.18 7.11
CA SER A 325 -2.28 -8.46 8.39
C SER A 325 -0.85 -8.12 8.78
N THR A 326 -0.66 -7.12 9.64
CA THR A 326 0.64 -6.84 10.27
C THR A 326 1.21 -8.07 10.95
N SER A 327 0.40 -8.82 11.70
CA SER A 327 0.84 -10.05 12.37
C SER A 327 1.33 -11.14 11.41
N SER A 328 0.76 -11.23 10.21
CA SER A 328 1.17 -12.23 9.20
C SER A 328 2.37 -11.81 8.34
N VAL A 329 2.55 -10.51 8.08
CA VAL A 329 3.54 -10.00 7.12
C VAL A 329 4.78 -9.41 7.80
N ILE A 330 4.65 -8.70 8.92
CA ILE A 330 5.78 -8.05 9.59
C ILE A 330 6.88 -9.04 9.99
N PRO A 331 6.59 -10.25 10.52
CA PRO A 331 7.64 -11.23 10.82
C PRO A 331 8.52 -11.57 9.61
N LYS A 332 7.94 -11.61 8.40
CA LYS A 332 8.69 -11.87 7.16
C LYS A 332 9.62 -10.70 6.83
N ILE A 333 9.15 -9.46 7.02
CA ILE A 333 9.97 -8.25 6.82
C ILE A 333 11.09 -8.18 7.86
N LEU A 334 10.82 -8.52 9.13
CA LEU A 334 11.84 -8.57 10.18
C LEU A 334 12.93 -9.60 9.87
N ASN A 335 12.56 -10.76 9.33
CA ASN A 335 13.55 -11.74 8.85
C ASN A 335 14.39 -11.19 7.68
N ILE A 336 13.80 -10.37 6.81
CA ILE A 336 14.57 -9.68 5.76
C ILE A 336 15.48 -8.60 6.34
N TYR A 337 15.06 -7.90 7.38
CA TYR A 337 15.89 -6.86 8.01
C TYR A 337 17.07 -7.43 8.80
N PHE A 338 16.82 -8.50 9.55
CA PHE A 338 17.71 -8.97 10.61
C PHE A 338 18.13 -10.43 10.47
N GLY A 339 17.58 -11.16 9.50
CA GLY A 339 17.94 -12.55 9.22
C GLY A 339 19.34 -12.67 8.62
N SER A 340 19.92 -13.86 8.79
CA SER A 340 21.31 -14.18 8.47
C SER A 340 21.71 -13.94 7.00
N ASP A 341 20.73 -13.88 6.09
CA ASP A 341 20.95 -13.68 4.65
C ASP A 341 21.33 -12.25 4.25
N VAL A 342 21.15 -11.25 5.13
CA VAL A 342 21.48 -9.84 4.79
C VAL A 342 22.91 -9.44 5.17
N GLN A 343 23.64 -10.31 5.88
CA GLN A 343 25.02 -10.06 6.30
C GLN A 343 26.09 -10.81 5.49
N SER A 344 25.72 -11.68 4.54
CA SER A 344 26.70 -12.48 3.79
C SER A 344 26.85 -12.01 2.33
N ASP A 345 27.44 -10.85 2.11
CA ASP A 345 28.03 -10.47 0.81
C ASP A 345 29.31 -9.63 0.99
N SER A 346 30.10 -9.98 2.02
CA SER A 346 31.43 -9.44 2.25
C SER A 346 32.45 -10.54 2.49
N GLN A 347 32.54 -11.50 1.57
CA GLN A 347 33.70 -12.38 1.45
C GLN A 347 33.85 -12.90 0.01
N PHE A 348 34.37 -12.03 -0.87
CA PHE A 348 35.10 -12.48 -2.05
C PHE A 348 36.58 -12.68 -1.66
N ASP A 349 37.07 -13.87 -2.03
CA ASP A 349 38.45 -14.27 -2.31
C ASP A 349 39.52 -14.26 -1.21
N LYS A 350 39.77 -15.47 -0.66
CA LYS A 350 41.13 -16.01 -0.59
C LYS A 350 41.17 -17.46 -1.08
N ASN A 351 41.91 -17.66 -2.18
CA ASN A 351 42.35 -18.91 -2.79
C ASN A 351 42.65 -20.05 -1.81
N PRO A 352 42.44 -21.31 -2.20
CA PRO A 352 43.37 -22.38 -1.92
C PRO A 352 44.34 -22.53 -3.09
N SER A 353 45.61 -22.22 -2.83
CA SER A 353 46.74 -22.59 -3.66
C SER A 353 46.73 -24.09 -3.92
N SER A 354 46.99 -24.45 -5.17
CA SER A 354 47.51 -25.74 -5.57
C SER A 354 48.87 -26.01 -4.91
N GLU A 355 48.99 -27.15 -4.25
CA GLU A 355 50.14 -28.05 -4.31
C GLU A 355 49.71 -29.48 -3.93
#